data_AF-A0A9W4RFH4-F1
#
_entry.id   AF-A0A9W4RFH4-F1
#
_cell.length_a   1.000
_cell.length_b   1.000
_cell.length_c   1.000
_cell.angle_alpha   90.00
_cell.angle_beta   90.00
_cell.angle_gamma   90.00
#
_symmetry.space_group_name_H-M   'P 1'
#
loop_
_entity.id
_entity.type
_entity.pdbx_description
1 polymer ?
#
loop_
_entity_poly.entity_id
_entity_poly.type
_entity_poly.pdbx_seq_one_letter_code
_entity_poly.pdbx_strand_id
1 'polypeptide(L)'
;MRALDLFCGGGLSSVGAHAAGFTTVAGVDFNPHALSAFGVNNPQARTYCARVEEIDIPALSDEIGPIDAIIASPACTDHSRAKGSRPRDLVNMETALAVLPYARRMLPPILVIENVREMRNWRGYPELLQGLRDIGYGVSEHVLDASDYGVPQTRTRLFIVCLLGRAAPLTIPALRTGRPTVLSILDPKGTWKTRPLAEKVKATRDRVEKAFEALGHDKSFLTVFYGSDGLGYLPLDRQLRTITTLGRFALVEPGPDGHTIRMLQIPELKRAMGVPETFHAGSGSKREQIRVIGNGVCAPVMEAILTHCRDLIRPALAA
;
A
#
# COMPACT_ATOMS: atom_id res chain seq x y z
N MET A 1 -13.62 -13.80 -10.93
CA MET A 1 -12.25 -13.94 -11.46
C MET A 1 -11.31 -14.27 -10.32
N ARG A 2 -10.22 -14.99 -10.55
CA ARG A 2 -9.32 -15.54 -9.53
C ARG A 2 -7.99 -14.81 -9.54
N ALA A 3 -7.44 -14.47 -8.38
CA ALA A 3 -6.18 -13.74 -8.26
C ALA A 3 -5.17 -14.47 -7.37
N LEU A 4 -3.90 -14.45 -7.76
CA LEU A 4 -2.75 -14.83 -6.93
C LEU A 4 -2.06 -13.57 -6.42
N ASP A 5 -1.86 -13.45 -5.11
CA ASP A 5 -1.20 -12.31 -4.45
C ASP A 5 0.23 -12.69 -4.02
N LEU A 6 1.23 -12.21 -4.76
CA LEU A 6 2.65 -12.44 -4.48
C LEU A 6 3.21 -11.27 -3.65
N PHE A 7 4.03 -11.58 -2.64
CA PHE A 7 4.49 -10.60 -1.66
C PHE A 7 3.29 -9.93 -0.96
N CYS A 8 2.32 -10.76 -0.54
CA CYS A 8 0.98 -10.29 -0.20
C CYS A 8 0.93 -9.46 1.09
N GLY A 9 1.96 -9.51 1.94
CA GLY A 9 1.98 -8.84 3.23
C GLY A 9 0.73 -9.15 4.04
N GLY A 10 -0.02 -8.12 4.45
CA GLY A 10 -1.30 -8.28 5.15
C GLY A 10 -2.53 -8.41 4.25
N GLY A 11 -2.36 -8.41 2.91
CA GLY A 11 -3.44 -8.55 1.94
C GLY A 11 -4.15 -7.26 1.56
N LEU A 12 -3.52 -6.09 1.67
CA LEU A 12 -4.16 -4.82 1.30
C LEU A 12 -4.40 -4.73 -0.22
N SER A 13 -3.52 -5.30 -1.04
CA SER A 13 -3.72 -5.43 -2.49
C SER A 13 -4.92 -6.33 -2.80
N SER A 14 -5.04 -7.45 -2.08
CA SER A 14 -6.21 -8.34 -2.15
C SER A 14 -7.53 -7.65 -1.82
N VAL A 15 -7.57 -6.73 -0.85
CA VAL A 15 -8.79 -5.93 -0.58
C VAL A 15 -9.25 -5.17 -1.83
N GLY A 16 -8.32 -4.52 -2.54
CA GLY A 16 -8.64 -3.83 -3.79
C GLY A 16 -9.05 -4.80 -4.91
N ALA A 17 -8.42 -5.97 -4.98
CA ALA A 17 -8.80 -7.01 -5.93
C ALA A 17 -10.23 -7.53 -5.66
N HIS A 18 -10.62 -7.72 -4.41
CA HIS A 18 -11.97 -8.14 -4.04
C HIS A 18 -13.01 -7.10 -4.41
N ALA A 19 -12.74 -5.83 -4.16
CA ALA A 19 -13.60 -4.73 -4.59
C ALA A 19 -13.76 -4.68 -6.11
N ALA A 20 -12.71 -5.03 -6.87
CA ALA A 20 -12.75 -5.20 -8.32
C ALA A 20 -13.41 -6.52 -8.79
N GLY A 21 -13.99 -7.34 -7.91
CA GLY A 21 -14.68 -8.58 -8.26
C GLY A 21 -13.76 -9.79 -8.50
N PHE A 22 -12.54 -9.76 -7.98
CA PHE A 22 -11.64 -10.91 -7.94
C PHE A 22 -11.74 -11.65 -6.60
N THR A 23 -11.45 -12.94 -6.62
CA THR A 23 -11.28 -13.76 -5.41
C THR A 23 -9.82 -14.14 -5.32
N THR A 24 -9.14 -13.75 -4.24
CA THR A 24 -7.76 -14.17 -4.00
C THR A 24 -7.75 -15.66 -3.63
N VAL A 25 -7.04 -16.48 -4.39
CA VAL A 25 -7.01 -17.94 -4.20
C VAL A 25 -5.77 -18.41 -3.45
N ALA A 26 -4.69 -17.63 -3.49
CA ALA A 26 -3.48 -17.87 -2.73
C ALA A 26 -2.72 -16.57 -2.46
N GLY A 27 -1.98 -16.54 -1.36
CA GLY A 27 -1.05 -15.48 -1.00
C GLY A 27 0.31 -16.05 -0.59
N VAL A 28 1.39 -15.43 -1.07
CA VAL A 28 2.77 -15.81 -0.74
C VAL A 28 3.48 -14.64 -0.06
N ASP A 29 3.99 -14.85 1.15
CA ASP A 29 4.82 -13.88 1.85
C ASP A 29 5.75 -14.58 2.84
N PHE A 30 6.98 -14.12 2.99
CA PHE A 30 7.96 -14.75 3.89
C PHE A 30 7.77 -14.32 5.36
N ASN A 31 6.99 -13.26 5.61
CA ASN A 31 6.78 -12.72 6.95
C ASN A 31 5.54 -13.37 7.60
N PRO A 32 5.71 -14.26 8.59
CA PRO A 32 4.58 -14.98 9.20
C PRO A 32 3.58 -14.06 9.90
N HIS A 33 4.01 -12.91 10.43
CA HIS A 33 3.11 -11.96 11.07
C HIS A 33 2.21 -11.24 10.06
N ALA A 34 2.77 -10.84 8.92
CA ALA A 34 1.99 -10.23 7.85
C ALA A 34 1.05 -11.27 7.22
N LEU A 35 1.58 -12.47 6.93
CA LEU A 35 0.81 -13.55 6.35
C LEU A 35 -0.34 -14.03 7.25
N SER A 36 -0.16 -14.00 8.59
CA SER A 36 -1.26 -14.26 9.53
C SER A 36 -2.40 -13.25 9.36
N ALA A 37 -2.08 -11.96 9.17
CA ALA A 37 -3.09 -10.96 8.87
C ALA A 37 -3.77 -11.23 7.51
N PHE A 38 -2.99 -11.57 6.48
CA PHE A 38 -3.52 -11.97 5.18
C PHE A 38 -4.52 -13.13 5.29
N GLY A 39 -4.18 -14.20 6.02
CA GLY A 39 -5.04 -15.38 6.19
C GLY A 39 -6.36 -15.08 6.88
N VAL A 40 -6.37 -14.18 7.88
CA VAL A 40 -7.61 -13.72 8.54
C VAL A 40 -8.50 -12.96 7.55
N ASN A 41 -7.91 -12.11 6.70
CA ASN A 41 -8.65 -11.32 5.72
C ASN A 41 -9.08 -12.12 4.49
N ASN A 42 -8.42 -13.25 4.21
CA ASN A 42 -8.64 -14.10 3.03
C ASN A 42 -8.82 -15.57 3.46
N PRO A 43 -9.84 -15.92 4.25
CA PRO A 43 -9.96 -17.26 4.86
C PRO A 43 -10.13 -18.40 3.84
N GLN A 44 -10.50 -18.08 2.60
CA GLN A 44 -10.61 -19.04 1.50
C GLN A 44 -9.31 -19.19 0.68
N ALA A 45 -8.33 -18.31 0.89
CA ALA A 45 -7.06 -18.34 0.16
C ALA A 45 -6.08 -19.28 0.86
N ARG A 46 -5.27 -20.00 0.06
CA ARG A 46 -4.12 -20.73 0.59
C ARG A 46 -3.00 -19.75 0.96
N THR A 47 -2.30 -20.01 2.06
CA THR A 47 -1.19 -19.15 2.51
C THR A 47 0.13 -19.90 2.44
N TYR A 48 1.13 -19.32 1.78
CA TYR A 48 2.47 -19.89 1.68
C TYR A 48 3.46 -18.98 2.39
N CYS A 49 3.97 -19.45 3.53
CA CYS A 49 4.97 -18.73 4.32
C CYS A 49 6.38 -19.03 3.79
N ALA A 50 6.75 -18.41 2.68
CA ALA A 50 8.05 -18.61 2.04
C ALA A 50 8.45 -17.37 1.24
N ARG A 51 9.70 -17.31 0.81
CA ARG A 51 10.07 -16.37 -0.24
C ARG A 51 9.39 -16.77 -1.55
N VAL A 52 9.01 -15.81 -2.38
CA VAL A 52 8.35 -16.06 -3.67
C VAL A 52 9.25 -16.89 -4.60
N GLU A 53 10.56 -16.74 -4.46
CA GLU A 53 11.59 -17.49 -5.20
C GLU A 53 11.72 -18.96 -4.79
N GLU A 54 11.23 -19.33 -3.59
CA GLU A 54 11.38 -20.67 -3.01
C GLU A 54 10.17 -21.58 -3.27
N ILE A 55 9.09 -21.04 -3.82
CA ILE A 55 7.87 -21.78 -4.12
C ILE A 55 8.08 -22.72 -5.31
N ASP A 56 7.60 -23.95 -5.18
CA ASP A 56 7.39 -24.84 -6.33
C ASP A 56 6.21 -24.33 -7.17
N ILE A 57 6.51 -23.58 -8.22
CA ILE A 57 5.53 -22.90 -9.07
C ILE A 57 4.63 -23.92 -9.81
N PRO A 58 5.15 -25.01 -10.42
CA PRO A 58 4.31 -26.08 -10.94
C PRO A 58 3.31 -26.64 -9.93
N ALA A 59 3.78 -27.03 -8.74
CA ALA A 59 2.90 -27.59 -7.71
C ALA A 59 1.82 -26.58 -7.26
N LEU A 60 2.21 -25.33 -7.02
CA LEU A 60 1.28 -24.24 -6.70
C LEU A 60 0.24 -24.07 -7.82
N SER A 61 0.67 -24.03 -9.08
CA SER A 61 -0.19 -23.83 -10.24
C SER A 61 -1.23 -24.95 -10.38
N ASP A 62 -0.83 -26.20 -10.13
CA ASP A 62 -1.71 -27.34 -10.21
C ASP A 62 -2.70 -27.36 -9.03
N GLU A 63 -2.26 -26.94 -7.85
CA GLU A 63 -3.03 -26.87 -6.61
C GLU A 63 -4.11 -25.77 -6.63
N ILE A 64 -3.80 -24.59 -7.17
CA ILE A 64 -4.73 -23.45 -7.24
C ILE A 64 -5.50 -23.38 -8.57
N GLY A 65 -5.08 -24.14 -9.59
CA GLY A 65 -5.68 -24.13 -10.92
C GLY A 65 -5.55 -22.78 -11.65
N PRO A 66 -6.33 -22.56 -12.72
CA PRO A 66 -6.26 -21.33 -13.52
C PRO A 66 -6.57 -20.07 -12.71
N ILE A 67 -5.85 -18.99 -13.02
CA ILE A 67 -6.02 -17.67 -12.43
C ILE A 67 -6.19 -16.60 -13.52
N ASP A 68 -6.92 -15.54 -13.20
CA ASP A 68 -7.19 -14.42 -14.09
C ASP A 68 -6.22 -13.25 -13.88
N ALA A 69 -5.64 -13.17 -12.68
CA ALA A 69 -4.73 -12.11 -12.30
C ALA A 69 -3.57 -12.59 -11.41
N ILE A 70 -2.38 -12.02 -11.62
CA ILE A 70 -1.33 -11.94 -10.61
C ILE A 70 -1.25 -10.48 -10.13
N ILE A 71 -1.32 -10.28 -8.82
CA ILE A 71 -0.91 -9.01 -8.20
C ILE A 71 0.35 -9.28 -7.40
N ALA A 72 1.34 -8.40 -7.53
CA ALA A 72 2.63 -8.56 -6.88
C ALA A 72 3.12 -7.24 -6.30
N SER A 73 3.60 -7.25 -5.05
CA SER A 73 4.17 -6.05 -4.40
C SER A 73 5.58 -6.34 -3.85
N PRO A 74 6.59 -6.58 -4.72
CA PRO A 74 7.94 -6.98 -4.31
C PRO A 74 8.60 -5.96 -3.37
N ALA A 75 9.67 -6.40 -2.67
CA ALA A 75 10.32 -5.60 -1.65
C ALA A 75 10.80 -4.23 -2.18
N CYS A 76 10.24 -3.14 -1.67
CA CYS A 76 10.59 -1.78 -2.10
C CYS A 76 11.70 -1.11 -1.26
N THR A 77 12.12 -1.74 -0.15
CA THR A 77 12.99 -1.16 0.88
C THR A 77 14.29 -0.60 0.31
N ASP A 78 14.89 -1.32 -0.65
CA ASP A 78 16.19 -0.99 -1.24
C ASP A 78 16.11 -0.02 -2.42
N HIS A 79 14.90 0.21 -2.95
CA HIS A 79 14.62 1.27 -3.92
C HIS A 79 14.25 2.60 -3.24
N SER A 80 13.67 2.56 -2.04
CA SER A 80 13.06 3.71 -1.39
C SER A 80 14.06 4.77 -0.91
N ARG A 81 13.79 6.05 -1.22
CA ARG A 81 14.51 7.20 -0.65
C ARG A 81 14.43 7.25 0.88
N ALA A 82 13.39 6.65 1.48
CA ALA A 82 13.22 6.62 2.94
C ALA A 82 14.33 5.85 3.65
N LYS A 83 15.11 5.02 2.93
CA LYS A 83 16.27 4.30 3.46
C LYS A 83 17.49 5.21 3.71
N GLY A 84 17.53 6.41 3.11
CA GLY A 84 18.62 7.36 3.27
C GLY A 84 19.95 6.83 2.69
N SER A 85 21.06 7.05 3.40
CA SER A 85 22.41 6.63 3.01
C SER A 85 22.77 5.19 3.40
N ARG A 86 21.82 4.40 3.92
CA ARG A 86 22.11 3.01 4.34
C ARG A 86 22.41 2.12 3.13
N PRO A 87 23.33 1.14 3.26
CA PRO A 87 23.67 0.21 2.18
C PRO A 87 22.43 -0.46 1.58
N ARG A 88 22.37 -0.56 0.25
CA ARG A 88 21.30 -1.23 -0.48
C ARG A 88 21.63 -2.70 -0.65
N ASP A 89 20.66 -3.55 -0.39
CA ASP A 89 20.70 -4.98 -0.63
C ASP A 89 20.19 -5.26 -2.05
N LEU A 90 21.09 -5.69 -2.92
CA LEU A 90 20.80 -5.94 -4.33
C LEU A 90 19.86 -7.14 -4.52
N VAL A 91 19.92 -8.13 -3.62
CA VAL A 91 19.06 -9.33 -3.68
C VAL A 91 17.61 -8.94 -3.41
N ASN A 92 17.35 -8.04 -2.47
CA ASN A 92 15.99 -7.53 -2.24
C ASN A 92 15.44 -6.75 -3.44
N MET A 93 16.30 -6.02 -4.18
CA MET A 93 15.88 -5.30 -5.39
C MET A 93 15.52 -6.25 -6.52
N GLU A 94 16.17 -7.42 -6.58
CA GLU A 94 15.95 -8.45 -7.61
C GLU A 94 14.65 -9.26 -7.42
N THR A 95 14.00 -9.16 -6.25
CA THR A 95 12.75 -9.87 -5.95
C THR A 95 11.64 -9.62 -6.97
N ALA A 96 11.65 -8.50 -7.70
CA ALA A 96 10.69 -8.25 -8.76
C ALA A 96 10.84 -9.21 -9.97
N LEU A 97 12.05 -9.70 -10.28
CA LEU A 97 12.25 -10.70 -11.35
C LEU A 97 11.59 -12.05 -11.00
N ALA A 98 11.40 -12.33 -9.71
CA ALA A 98 10.74 -13.54 -9.24
C ALA A 98 9.29 -13.66 -9.72
N VAL A 99 8.67 -12.58 -10.21
CA VAL A 99 7.33 -12.60 -10.80
C VAL A 99 7.32 -13.26 -12.19
N LEU A 100 8.43 -13.19 -12.95
CA LEU A 100 8.49 -13.67 -14.34
C LEU A 100 8.22 -15.19 -14.48
N PRO A 101 8.78 -16.07 -13.64
CA PRO A 101 8.47 -17.50 -13.70
C PRO A 101 6.98 -17.83 -13.47
N TYR A 102 6.31 -17.13 -12.55
CA TYR A 102 4.87 -17.29 -12.32
C TYR A 102 4.06 -16.83 -13.54
N ALA A 103 4.41 -15.66 -14.08
CA ALA A 103 3.77 -15.11 -15.26
C ALA A 103 3.91 -16.06 -16.48
N ARG A 104 5.07 -16.71 -16.65
CA ARG A 104 5.32 -17.73 -17.70
C ARG A 104 4.53 -19.01 -17.50
N ARG A 105 4.45 -19.52 -16.26
CA ARG A 105 3.80 -20.80 -15.97
C ARG A 105 2.29 -20.72 -15.97
N MET A 106 1.74 -19.60 -15.48
CA MET A 106 0.30 -19.45 -15.24
C MET A 106 -0.41 -18.60 -16.31
N LEU A 107 0.33 -17.76 -17.04
CA LEU A 107 -0.16 -16.90 -18.13
C LEU A 107 -1.51 -16.20 -17.81
N PRO A 108 -1.66 -15.54 -16.65
CA PRO A 108 -2.90 -14.83 -16.36
C PRO A 108 -3.14 -13.70 -17.37
N PRO A 109 -4.39 -13.44 -17.77
CA PRO A 109 -4.73 -12.29 -18.59
C PRO A 109 -4.28 -10.94 -18.02
N ILE A 110 -4.22 -10.80 -16.69
CA ILE A 110 -3.85 -9.58 -15.99
C ILE A 110 -2.64 -9.82 -15.08
N LEU A 111 -1.67 -8.92 -15.11
CA LEU A 111 -0.59 -8.89 -14.14
C LEU A 111 -0.32 -7.45 -13.69
N VAL A 112 -0.22 -7.23 -12.38
CA VAL A 112 0.08 -5.91 -11.79
C VAL A 112 1.24 -6.04 -10.83
N ILE A 113 2.31 -5.27 -11.06
CA ILE A 113 3.43 -5.13 -10.13
C ILE A 113 3.39 -3.73 -9.52
N GLU A 114 3.33 -3.63 -8.21
CA GLU A 114 3.45 -2.38 -7.45
C GLU A 114 4.86 -2.18 -6.89
N ASN A 115 5.34 -0.94 -6.91
CA ASN A 115 6.56 -0.56 -6.18
C ASN A 115 6.65 0.95 -5.92
N VAL A 116 7.74 1.40 -5.29
CA VAL A 116 8.07 2.84 -5.24
C VAL A 116 8.54 3.34 -6.62
N ARG A 117 8.33 4.63 -6.91
CA ARG A 117 8.73 5.24 -8.21
C ARG A 117 10.21 5.08 -8.52
N GLU A 118 11.05 5.01 -7.49
CA GLU A 118 12.50 4.87 -7.61
C GLU A 118 12.94 3.50 -8.13
N MET A 119 12.04 2.50 -8.17
CA MET A 119 12.31 1.20 -8.80
C MET A 119 12.78 1.35 -10.25
N ARG A 120 12.34 2.39 -10.97
CA ARG A 120 12.79 2.68 -12.36
C ARG A 120 14.30 2.86 -12.50
N ASN A 121 15.00 3.23 -11.43
CA ASN A 121 16.43 3.46 -11.45
C ASN A 121 17.25 2.18 -11.18
N TRP A 122 16.59 1.06 -10.93
CA TRP A 122 17.27 -0.21 -10.70
C TRP A 122 17.72 -0.84 -12.02
N ARG A 123 18.94 -1.39 -12.02
CA ARG A 123 19.57 -1.98 -13.20
C ARG A 123 18.77 -3.11 -13.83
N GLY A 124 18.01 -3.89 -13.04
CA GLY A 124 17.16 -4.98 -13.53
C GLY A 124 15.78 -4.52 -14.02
N TYR A 125 15.45 -3.22 -13.94
CA TYR A 125 14.16 -2.71 -14.39
C TYR A 125 13.91 -2.94 -15.89
N PRO A 126 14.86 -2.68 -16.82
CA PRO A 126 14.68 -2.99 -18.23
C PRO A 126 14.50 -4.50 -18.49
N GLU A 127 15.21 -5.34 -17.77
CA GLU A 127 15.10 -6.81 -17.86
C GLU A 127 13.72 -7.29 -17.43
N LEU A 128 13.18 -6.75 -16.34
CA LEU A 128 11.82 -7.07 -15.89
C LEU A 128 10.78 -6.72 -16.97
N LEU A 129 10.84 -5.50 -17.52
CA LEU A 129 9.90 -5.06 -18.55
C LEU A 129 10.04 -5.88 -19.83
N GLN A 130 11.27 -6.19 -20.25
CA GLN A 130 11.51 -7.01 -21.44
C GLN A 130 11.01 -8.44 -21.22
N GLY A 131 11.30 -9.04 -20.06
CA GLY A 131 10.83 -10.38 -19.72
C GLY A 131 9.30 -10.49 -19.74
N LEU A 132 8.57 -9.45 -19.30
CA LEU A 132 7.11 -9.39 -19.43
C LEU A 132 6.65 -9.30 -20.89
N ARG A 133 7.32 -8.49 -21.72
CA ARG A 133 7.02 -8.38 -23.16
C ARG A 133 7.29 -9.67 -23.91
N ASP A 134 8.37 -10.37 -23.58
CA ASP A 134 8.75 -11.64 -24.21
C ASP A 134 7.73 -12.76 -23.92
N ILE A 135 7.02 -12.67 -22.79
CA ILE A 135 5.90 -13.57 -22.46
C ILE A 135 4.65 -13.24 -23.30
N GLY A 136 4.56 -12.04 -23.87
CA GLY A 136 3.44 -11.58 -24.69
C GLY A 136 2.53 -10.56 -23.99
N TYR A 137 2.96 -9.94 -22.89
CA TYR A 137 2.19 -8.88 -22.24
C TYR A 137 2.40 -7.53 -22.94
N GLY A 138 1.30 -6.79 -23.13
CA GLY A 138 1.36 -5.33 -23.27
C GLY A 138 1.66 -4.69 -21.92
N VAL A 139 2.79 -4.00 -21.80
CA VAL A 139 3.29 -3.46 -20.54
C VAL A 139 3.09 -1.95 -20.46
N SER A 140 2.33 -1.49 -19.47
CA SER A 140 2.03 -0.07 -19.23
C SER A 140 2.52 0.36 -17.85
N GLU A 141 3.31 1.44 -17.79
CA GLU A 141 3.86 1.96 -16.55
C GLU A 141 3.08 3.18 -16.06
N HIS A 142 2.64 3.17 -14.80
CA HIS A 142 1.87 4.24 -14.20
C HIS A 142 2.52 4.74 -12.91
N VAL A 143 2.55 6.06 -12.73
CA VAL A 143 2.85 6.68 -11.43
C VAL A 143 1.57 7.28 -10.91
N LEU A 144 0.98 6.62 -9.91
CA LEU A 144 -0.33 6.97 -9.40
C LEU A 144 -0.20 7.47 -7.96
N ASP A 145 -0.85 8.58 -7.64
CA ASP A 145 -1.03 9.04 -6.27
C ASP A 145 -2.36 8.50 -5.75
N ALA A 146 -2.32 7.76 -4.63
CA ALA A 146 -3.51 7.22 -3.97
C ALA A 146 -4.56 8.31 -3.66
N SER A 147 -4.11 9.55 -3.49
CA SER A 147 -4.97 10.71 -3.24
C SER A 147 -5.95 11.02 -4.39
N ASP A 148 -5.68 10.51 -5.59
CA ASP A 148 -6.57 10.58 -6.77
C ASP A 148 -7.60 9.44 -6.84
N TYR A 149 -7.58 8.52 -5.88
CA TYR A 149 -8.41 7.31 -5.80
C TYR A 149 -9.24 7.26 -4.51
N GLY A 150 -9.63 8.42 -3.98
CA GLY A 150 -10.60 8.51 -2.88
C GLY A 150 -10.05 8.21 -1.50
N VAL A 151 -8.73 8.15 -1.30
CA VAL A 151 -8.11 8.05 0.04
C VAL A 151 -7.41 9.34 0.44
N PRO A 152 -7.38 9.68 1.74
CA PRO A 152 -6.82 10.95 2.23
C PRO A 152 -5.32 10.85 2.43
N GLN A 153 -4.58 10.32 1.45
CA GLN A 153 -3.15 10.10 1.57
C GLN A 153 -2.42 10.40 0.27
N THR A 154 -1.44 11.31 0.30
CA THR A 154 -0.46 11.47 -0.77
C THR A 154 0.54 10.33 -0.72
N ARG A 155 0.29 9.29 -1.52
CA ARG A 155 1.11 8.07 -1.62
C ARG A 155 1.28 7.75 -3.10
N THR A 156 2.35 8.29 -3.67
CA THR A 156 2.74 8.02 -5.05
C THR A 156 3.49 6.70 -5.17
N ARG A 157 3.03 5.82 -6.08
CA ARG A 157 3.63 4.51 -6.37
C ARG A 157 3.69 4.23 -7.86
N LEU A 158 4.65 3.39 -8.24
CA LEU A 158 4.78 2.81 -9.55
C LEU A 158 3.86 1.58 -9.64
N PHE A 159 3.11 1.49 -10.73
CA PHE A 159 2.36 0.30 -11.11
C PHE A 159 2.77 -0.09 -12.53
N ILE A 160 3.23 -1.32 -12.70
CA ILE A 160 3.44 -1.94 -14.01
C ILE A 160 2.20 -2.80 -14.27
N VAL A 161 1.36 -2.36 -15.20
CA VAL A 161 0.10 -3.00 -15.55
C VAL A 161 0.28 -3.73 -16.88
N CYS A 162 0.01 -5.04 -16.85
CA CYS A 162 0.27 -5.95 -17.94
C CYS A 162 -1.02 -6.65 -18.37
N LEU A 163 -1.33 -6.62 -19.67
CA LEU A 163 -2.43 -7.39 -20.26
C LEU A 163 -1.90 -8.35 -21.32
N LEU A 164 -2.19 -9.65 -21.17
CA LEU A 164 -1.71 -10.69 -22.08
C LEU A 164 -2.33 -10.52 -23.47
N GLY A 165 -1.50 -10.52 -24.51
CA GLY A 165 -1.96 -10.45 -25.91
C GLY A 165 -2.60 -9.11 -26.31
N ARG A 166 -2.43 -8.05 -25.50
CA ARG A 166 -2.99 -6.72 -25.78
C ARG A 166 -1.90 -5.68 -25.98
N ALA A 167 -2.23 -4.63 -26.73
CA ALA A 167 -1.33 -3.51 -26.95
C ALA A 167 -1.25 -2.60 -25.70
N ALA A 168 -0.09 -1.96 -25.55
CA ALA A 168 0.18 -0.88 -24.60
C ALA A 168 0.45 0.43 -25.37
N PRO A 169 0.34 1.63 -24.76
CA PRO A 169 0.02 1.86 -23.35
C PRO A 169 -1.49 1.84 -23.06
N LEU A 170 -1.84 1.29 -21.91
CA LEU A 170 -3.14 1.47 -21.26
C LEU A 170 -3.12 2.77 -20.47
N THR A 171 -4.28 3.36 -20.23
CA THR A 171 -4.44 4.52 -19.35
C THR A 171 -5.37 4.16 -18.21
N ILE A 172 -4.88 4.18 -16.97
CA ILE A 172 -5.71 3.97 -15.79
C ILE A 172 -6.37 5.31 -15.43
N PRO A 173 -7.71 5.43 -15.50
CA PRO A 173 -8.38 6.67 -15.14
C PRO A 173 -8.24 6.94 -13.64
N ALA A 174 -7.98 8.21 -13.30
CA ALA A 174 -8.10 8.68 -11.93
C ALA A 174 -9.58 8.91 -11.60
N LEU A 175 -10.01 8.62 -10.37
CA LEU A 175 -11.40 8.87 -9.95
C LEU A 175 -11.69 10.37 -9.87
N ARG A 176 -10.67 11.20 -9.56
CA ARG A 176 -10.67 12.69 -9.52
C ARG A 176 -11.73 13.35 -8.62
N THR A 177 -12.77 12.66 -8.18
CA THR A 177 -13.83 13.18 -7.31
C THR A 177 -13.59 12.76 -5.86
N GLY A 178 -13.72 13.71 -4.93
CA GLY A 178 -13.54 13.47 -3.50
C GLY A 178 -12.07 13.24 -3.16
N ARG A 179 -11.35 14.32 -2.82
CA ARG A 179 -10.02 14.24 -2.18
C ARG A 179 -10.22 14.40 -0.68
N PRO A 180 -10.55 13.32 0.07
CA PRO A 180 -10.73 13.43 1.49
C PRO A 180 -9.43 13.90 2.16
N THR A 181 -9.56 14.48 3.34
CA THR A 181 -8.45 15.02 4.12
C THR A 181 -8.25 14.18 5.38
N VAL A 182 -7.23 14.52 6.18
CA VAL A 182 -7.01 13.87 7.48
C VAL A 182 -8.29 13.91 8.35
N LEU A 183 -9.13 14.93 8.25
CA LEU A 183 -10.39 14.99 9.00
C LEU A 183 -11.28 13.76 8.78
N SER A 184 -11.29 13.17 7.58
CA SER A 184 -12.17 12.04 7.28
C SER A 184 -11.74 10.72 7.91
N ILE A 185 -10.53 10.64 8.48
CA ILE A 185 -10.01 9.40 9.08
C ILE A 185 -9.96 9.44 10.59
N LEU A 186 -10.11 10.61 11.21
CA LEU A 186 -10.00 10.74 12.66
C LEU A 186 -11.25 10.19 13.34
N ASP A 187 -11.03 9.43 14.41
CA ASP A 187 -12.13 9.09 15.32
C ASP A 187 -12.58 10.33 16.10
N PRO A 188 -13.83 10.37 16.61
CA PRO A 188 -14.31 11.45 17.45
C PRO A 188 -13.39 11.77 18.61
N LYS A 189 -13.34 13.05 18.99
CA LYS A 189 -12.55 13.50 20.14
C LYS A 189 -13.02 12.77 21.40
N GLY A 190 -12.07 12.26 22.18
CA GLY A 190 -12.34 11.47 23.40
C GLY A 190 -12.40 9.95 23.19
N THR A 191 -12.43 9.46 21.95
CA THR A 191 -12.40 8.00 21.68
C THR A 191 -11.13 7.33 22.20
N TRP A 192 -9.99 8.03 22.13
CA TRP A 192 -8.69 7.47 22.48
C TRP A 192 -8.01 8.25 23.59
N LYS A 193 -7.31 7.53 24.49
CA LYS A 193 -6.51 8.16 25.55
C LYS A 193 -5.43 9.07 24.96
N THR A 194 -5.42 10.32 25.41
CA THR A 194 -4.40 11.33 25.08
C THR A 194 -3.44 11.52 26.26
N ARG A 195 -2.39 12.31 26.04
CA ARG A 195 -1.50 12.81 27.11
C ARG A 195 -1.37 14.32 27.01
N PRO A 196 -1.16 15.04 28.12
CA PRO A 196 -0.82 16.46 28.06
C PRO A 196 0.42 16.70 27.20
N LEU A 197 0.36 17.71 26.33
CA LEU A 197 1.50 18.12 25.50
C LEU A 197 2.68 18.57 26.35
N ALA A 198 2.40 19.22 27.49
CA ALA A 198 3.40 19.73 28.42
C ALA A 198 4.35 18.64 28.95
N GLU A 199 3.87 17.40 29.08
CA GLU A 199 4.65 16.21 29.51
C GLU A 199 5.57 15.65 28.42
N LYS A 200 5.44 16.12 27.16
CA LYS A 200 6.31 15.63 26.09
C LYS A 200 7.71 16.22 26.20
N VAL A 201 8.68 15.41 25.75
CA VAL A 201 10.08 15.83 25.65
C VAL A 201 10.22 17.11 24.83
N LYS A 202 11.23 17.93 25.17
CA LYS A 202 11.48 19.24 24.57
C LYS A 202 11.43 19.22 23.04
N ALA A 203 12.10 18.25 22.40
CA ALA A 203 12.11 18.12 20.94
C ALA A 203 10.72 17.93 20.30
N THR A 204 9.76 17.36 21.01
CA THR A 204 8.37 17.26 20.53
C THR A 204 7.65 18.59 20.70
N ARG A 205 7.81 19.24 21.86
CA ARG A 205 7.19 20.55 22.12
C ARG A 205 7.70 21.61 21.14
N ASP A 206 9.00 21.67 20.90
CA ASP A 206 9.61 22.59 19.90
C ASP A 206 9.05 22.35 18.48
N ARG A 207 8.69 21.12 18.12
CA ARG A 207 8.06 20.82 16.83
C ARG A 207 6.61 21.31 16.77
N VAL A 208 5.88 21.19 17.88
CA VAL A 208 4.49 21.62 17.99
C VAL A 208 4.41 23.15 18.06
N GLU A 209 5.38 23.82 18.69
CA GLU A 209 5.47 25.28 18.73
C GLU A 209 5.52 25.90 17.33
N LYS A 210 6.35 25.34 16.44
CA LYS A 210 6.40 25.76 15.02
C LYS A 210 5.05 25.65 14.31
N ALA A 211 4.22 24.70 14.72
CA ALA A 211 2.89 24.54 14.17
C ALA A 211 1.92 25.56 14.77
N PHE A 212 2.05 25.90 16.06
CA PHE A 212 1.27 26.98 16.67
C PHE A 212 1.57 28.34 16.07
N GLU A 213 2.85 28.66 15.82
CA GLU A 213 3.26 29.89 15.13
C GLU A 213 2.61 30.02 13.75
N ALA A 214 2.41 28.89 13.05
CA ALA A 214 1.86 28.87 11.70
C ALA A 214 0.33 28.76 11.63
N LEU A 215 -0.30 28.06 12.58
CA LEU A 215 -1.73 27.68 12.52
C LEU A 215 -2.58 28.31 13.61
N GLY A 216 -1.97 28.83 14.67
CA GLY A 216 -2.65 29.26 15.89
C GLY A 216 -2.84 28.14 16.91
N HIS A 217 -3.06 28.52 18.17
CA HIS A 217 -3.24 27.59 19.30
C HIS A 217 -4.65 26.99 19.36
N ASP A 218 -5.64 27.54 18.67
CA ASP A 218 -7.03 27.06 18.67
C ASP A 218 -7.26 25.91 17.68
N LYS A 219 -6.29 25.61 16.81
CA LYS A 219 -6.41 24.59 15.76
C LYS A 219 -5.84 23.25 16.18
N SER A 220 -6.56 22.19 15.82
CA SER A 220 -6.02 20.83 15.83
C SER A 220 -5.19 20.58 14.57
N PHE A 221 -4.11 19.80 14.70
CA PHE A 221 -3.23 19.42 13.58
C PHE A 221 -2.49 18.13 13.90
N LEU A 222 -1.86 17.52 12.90
CA LEU A 222 -0.93 16.43 13.11
C LEU A 222 0.49 16.98 13.27
N THR A 223 1.19 16.60 14.33
CA THR A 223 2.65 16.66 14.36
C THR A 223 3.23 15.42 13.67
N VAL A 224 4.27 15.61 12.86
CA VAL A 224 4.87 14.57 12.02
C VAL A 224 6.28 14.27 12.51
N PHE A 225 6.48 13.07 13.05
CA PHE A 225 7.77 12.52 13.44
C PHE A 225 8.48 11.90 12.23
N TYR A 226 9.79 12.15 12.13
CA TYR A 226 10.65 11.57 11.09
C TYR A 226 10.15 11.89 9.66
N GLY A 227 10.53 13.05 9.13
CA GLY A 227 10.13 13.51 7.79
C GLY A 227 11.18 14.42 7.16
N SER A 228 11.22 14.44 5.83
CA SER A 228 12.25 15.13 5.04
C SER A 228 11.82 16.50 4.49
N ASP A 229 10.58 16.92 4.71
CA ASP A 229 10.06 18.23 4.26
C ASP A 229 10.32 19.38 5.25
N GLY A 230 10.90 19.09 6.41
CA GLY A 230 11.32 20.09 7.39
C GLY A 230 10.19 20.79 8.17
N LEU A 231 8.93 20.68 7.74
CA LEU A 231 7.80 21.37 8.39
C LEU A 231 7.45 20.78 9.75
N GLY A 232 7.46 19.45 9.89
CA GLY A 232 7.18 18.76 11.16
C GLY A 232 5.71 18.79 11.63
N TYR A 233 4.80 19.38 10.86
CA TYR A 233 3.35 19.34 11.11
C TYR A 233 2.54 19.24 9.82
N LEU A 234 1.26 18.93 9.95
CA LEU A 234 0.29 18.81 8.86
C LEU A 234 -1.10 19.26 9.33
N PRO A 235 -1.71 20.28 8.69
CA PRO A 235 -3.10 20.67 8.92
C PRO A 235 -4.10 19.56 8.60
N LEU A 236 -5.25 19.52 9.30
CA LEU A 236 -6.23 18.43 9.14
C LEU A 236 -7.05 18.51 7.85
N ASP A 237 -7.12 19.69 7.22
CA ASP A 237 -7.76 19.94 5.92
C ASP A 237 -6.86 19.57 4.72
N ARG A 238 -5.71 18.91 4.98
CA ARG A 238 -4.81 18.38 3.96
C ARG A 238 -4.87 16.86 3.93
N GLN A 239 -4.38 16.28 2.83
CA GLN A 239 -4.17 14.85 2.72
C GLN A 239 -2.99 14.42 3.61
N LEU A 240 -3.11 13.23 4.21
CA LEU A 240 -2.06 12.62 5.02
C LEU A 240 -0.81 12.37 4.18
N ARG A 241 0.36 12.57 4.76
CA ARG A 241 1.62 12.12 4.13
C ARG A 241 1.67 10.59 4.08
N THR A 242 2.51 10.05 3.21
CA THR A 242 2.69 8.59 3.06
C THR A 242 2.88 7.90 4.42
N ILE A 243 1.98 6.95 4.74
CA ILE A 243 2.12 6.04 5.88
C ILE A 243 3.29 5.11 5.59
N THR A 244 4.16 4.94 6.58
CA THR A 244 5.33 4.06 6.48
C THR A 244 5.26 2.98 7.55
N THR A 245 6.29 2.17 7.69
CA THR A 245 6.38 1.09 8.68
C THR A 245 6.55 1.55 10.13
N LEU A 246 6.61 2.85 10.39
CA LEU A 246 6.73 3.45 11.72
C LEU A 246 5.58 4.42 11.97
N GLY A 247 5.15 4.50 13.23
CA GLY A 247 4.18 5.51 13.66
C GLY A 247 4.81 6.90 13.58
N ARG A 248 4.28 7.74 12.67
CA ARG A 248 4.82 9.09 12.40
C ARG A 248 3.87 10.23 12.74
N PHE A 249 2.58 9.95 12.88
CA PHE A 249 1.58 11.00 13.00
C PHE A 249 1.02 11.01 14.41
N ALA A 250 1.08 12.16 15.08
CA ALA A 250 0.34 12.40 16.30
C ALA A 250 -0.59 13.59 16.15
N LEU A 251 -1.84 13.40 16.55
CA LEU A 251 -2.85 14.43 16.62
C LEU A 251 -2.60 15.28 17.88
N VAL A 252 -2.54 16.60 17.68
CA VAL A 252 -2.51 17.62 18.73
C VAL A 252 -3.86 18.33 18.71
N GLU A 253 -4.50 18.45 19.87
CA GLU A 253 -5.83 19.07 20.01
C GLU A 253 -5.86 20.00 21.23
N PRO A 254 -6.56 21.15 21.17
CA PRO A 254 -6.82 21.96 22.35
C PRO A 254 -7.69 21.20 23.36
N GLY A 255 -7.40 21.33 24.64
CA GLY A 255 -8.13 20.72 25.75
C GLY A 255 -8.40 21.72 26.88
N PRO A 256 -9.26 21.36 27.85
CA PRO A 256 -9.61 22.25 28.96
C PRO A 256 -8.39 22.66 29.80
N ASP A 257 -7.44 21.73 30.00
CA ASP A 257 -6.21 21.93 30.79
C ASP A 257 -4.98 22.18 29.89
N GLY A 258 -5.20 22.69 28.68
CA GLY A 258 -4.18 22.88 27.65
C GLY A 258 -4.18 21.76 26.58
N HIS A 259 -3.21 21.84 25.67
CA HIS A 259 -3.17 20.92 24.52
C HIS A 259 -2.86 19.48 24.93
N THR A 260 -3.50 18.55 24.23
CA THR A 260 -3.25 17.12 24.36
C THR A 260 -2.67 16.55 23.07
N ILE A 261 -1.99 15.41 23.17
CA ILE A 261 -1.35 14.74 22.05
C ILE A 261 -1.53 13.22 22.10
N ARG A 262 -1.82 12.59 20.96
CA ARG A 262 -1.86 11.13 20.78
C ARG A 262 -1.35 10.72 19.41
N MET A 263 -0.73 9.55 19.30
CA MET A 263 -0.47 8.96 17.97
C MET A 263 -1.80 8.65 17.25
N LEU A 264 -1.81 8.67 15.92
CA LEU A 264 -2.89 8.08 15.15
C LEU A 264 -3.02 6.59 15.47
N GLN A 265 -4.25 6.08 15.41
CA GLN A 265 -4.64 4.75 15.81
C GLN A 265 -4.83 3.83 14.60
N ILE A 266 -4.87 2.52 14.83
CA ILE A 266 -4.94 1.53 13.76
C ILE A 266 -6.18 1.73 12.87
N PRO A 267 -7.41 1.96 13.40
CA PRO A 267 -8.58 2.26 12.57
C PRO A 267 -8.39 3.49 11.68
N GLU A 268 -7.84 4.58 12.23
CA GLU A 268 -7.56 5.82 11.49
C GLU A 268 -6.56 5.57 10.34
N LEU A 269 -5.51 4.78 10.59
CA LEU A 269 -4.52 4.41 9.57
C LEU A 269 -5.08 3.45 8.51
N LYS A 270 -5.99 2.55 8.89
CA LYS A 270 -6.70 1.67 7.96
C LYS A 270 -7.58 2.47 7.00
N ARG A 271 -8.38 3.41 7.51
CA ARG A 271 -9.18 4.32 6.67
C ARG A 271 -8.30 5.12 5.70
N ALA A 272 -7.13 5.58 6.15
CA ALA A 272 -6.17 6.28 5.29
C ALA A 272 -5.56 5.41 4.17
N MET A 273 -5.56 4.08 4.30
CA MET A 273 -5.15 3.12 3.27
C MET A 273 -6.33 2.64 2.41
N GLY A 274 -7.56 3.05 2.74
CA GLY A 274 -8.78 2.66 2.01
C GLY A 274 -9.19 1.21 2.22
N VAL A 275 -8.84 0.59 3.35
CA VAL A 275 -9.29 -0.77 3.70
C VAL A 275 -10.51 -0.71 4.64
N PRO A 276 -11.40 -1.73 4.62
CA PRO A 276 -12.59 -1.73 5.45
C PRO A 276 -12.27 -1.82 6.95
N GLU A 277 -13.22 -1.40 7.80
CA GLU A 277 -13.09 -1.52 9.26
C GLU A 277 -12.93 -2.96 9.74
N THR A 278 -13.40 -3.94 8.97
CA THR A 278 -13.22 -5.37 9.24
C THR A 278 -11.81 -5.88 8.94
N PHE A 279 -10.97 -5.12 8.21
CA PHE A 279 -9.62 -5.55 7.86
C PHE A 279 -8.75 -5.75 9.10
N HIS A 280 -8.19 -6.94 9.26
CA HIS A 280 -7.31 -7.29 10.36
C HIS A 280 -5.85 -6.98 10.01
N ALA A 281 -5.19 -6.10 10.75
CA ALA A 281 -3.79 -5.72 10.52
C ALA A 281 -2.77 -6.61 11.26
N GLY A 282 -3.22 -7.74 11.81
CA GLY A 282 -2.45 -8.64 12.66
C GLY A 282 -2.76 -8.47 14.15
N SER A 283 -2.50 -9.52 14.93
CA SER A 283 -2.75 -9.57 16.38
C SER A 283 -1.57 -9.08 17.23
N GLY A 284 -0.47 -8.69 16.58
CA GLY A 284 0.73 -8.18 17.25
C GLY A 284 0.55 -6.79 17.87
N SER A 285 1.66 -6.26 18.36
CA SER A 285 1.76 -4.89 18.88
C SER A 285 1.29 -3.86 17.84
N LYS A 286 0.86 -2.68 18.33
CA LYS A 286 0.53 -1.54 17.45
C LYS A 286 1.63 -1.24 16.43
N ARG A 287 2.90 -1.44 16.80
CA ARG A 287 4.05 -1.23 15.90
C ARG A 287 4.07 -2.23 14.74
N GLU A 288 3.76 -3.49 15.02
CA GLU A 288 3.68 -4.55 13.99
C GLU A 288 2.49 -4.32 13.06
N GLN A 289 1.34 -3.94 13.61
CA GLN A 289 0.16 -3.59 12.80
C GLN A 289 0.44 -2.37 11.89
N ILE A 290 1.12 -1.34 12.39
CA ILE A 290 1.56 -0.20 11.57
C ILE A 290 2.52 -0.66 10.46
N ARG A 291 3.39 -1.63 10.73
CA ARG A 291 4.31 -2.18 9.71
C ARG A 291 3.54 -2.86 8.59
N VAL A 292 2.52 -3.66 8.93
CA VAL A 292 1.63 -4.30 7.93
C VAL A 292 0.93 -3.25 7.07
N ILE A 293 0.29 -2.25 7.70
CA ILE A 293 -0.43 -1.18 7.01
C ILE A 293 0.52 -0.34 6.14
N GLY A 294 1.68 0.05 6.67
CA GLY A 294 2.62 0.92 5.98
C GLY A 294 3.32 0.29 4.77
N ASN A 295 3.51 -1.03 4.79
CA ASN A 295 4.02 -1.80 3.66
C ASN A 295 2.96 -2.04 2.58
N GLY A 296 1.67 -2.02 2.92
CA GLY A 296 0.61 -2.33 1.98
C GLY A 296 0.40 -1.28 0.88
N VAL A 297 -0.38 -1.68 -0.11
CA VAL A 297 -0.89 -0.83 -1.20
C VAL A 297 -2.20 -0.18 -0.75
N CYS A 298 -2.47 1.05 -1.22
CA CYS A 298 -3.79 1.65 -1.00
C CYS A 298 -4.83 0.90 -1.83
N ALA A 299 -5.78 0.24 -1.17
CA ALA A 299 -6.70 -0.69 -1.82
C ALA A 299 -7.50 -0.07 -2.98
N PRO A 300 -8.00 1.19 -2.90
CA PRO A 300 -8.73 1.81 -4.00
C PRO A 300 -7.92 2.02 -5.28
N VAL A 301 -6.59 2.12 -5.19
CA VAL A 301 -5.74 2.20 -6.39
C VAL A 301 -5.71 0.85 -7.10
N MET A 302 -5.55 -0.23 -6.33
CA MET A 302 -5.55 -1.59 -6.88
C MET A 302 -6.93 -1.96 -7.45
N GLU A 303 -8.01 -1.55 -6.77
CA GLU A 303 -9.39 -1.69 -7.25
C GLU A 303 -9.58 -1.02 -8.62
N ALA A 304 -9.15 0.25 -8.76
CA ALA A 304 -9.30 0.99 -10.00
C ALA A 304 -8.52 0.34 -11.16
N ILE A 305 -7.28 -0.09 -10.91
CA ILE A 305 -6.46 -0.79 -11.91
C ILE A 305 -7.14 -2.08 -12.36
N LEU A 306 -7.52 -2.94 -11.42
CA LEU A 306 -8.08 -4.25 -11.72
C LEU A 306 -9.48 -4.17 -12.32
N THR A 307 -10.30 -3.22 -11.89
CA THR A 307 -11.61 -2.94 -12.51
C THR A 307 -11.45 -2.57 -13.98
N HIS A 308 -10.54 -1.63 -14.28
CA HIS A 308 -10.28 -1.23 -15.64
C HIS A 308 -9.74 -2.39 -16.51
N CYS A 309 -8.77 -3.14 -15.98
CA CYS A 309 -8.21 -4.31 -16.68
C CYS A 309 -9.27 -5.37 -16.94
N ARG A 310 -10.09 -5.70 -15.93
CA ARG A 310 -11.21 -6.63 -16.03
C ARG A 310 -12.17 -6.25 -17.13
N ASP A 311 -12.59 -4.98 -17.16
CA ASP A 311 -13.60 -4.51 -18.12
C ASP A 311 -13.07 -4.51 -19.56
N LEU A 312 -11.75 -4.36 -19.75
CA LEU A 312 -11.11 -4.51 -21.05
C LEU A 312 -11.04 -5.97 -21.53
N ILE A 313 -10.83 -6.93 -20.62
CA ILE A 313 -10.64 -8.35 -20.98
C ILE A 313 -11.92 -9.17 -20.98
N ARG A 314 -12.97 -8.73 -20.29
CA ARG A 314 -14.29 -9.34 -20.45
C ARG A 314 -14.77 -9.10 -21.89
N PRO A 315 -15.43 -10.08 -22.53
CA PRO A 315 -16.12 -9.80 -23.76
C PRO A 315 -17.08 -8.64 -23.53
N ALA A 316 -17.23 -7.75 -24.51
CA ALA A 316 -18.28 -6.74 -24.52
C ALA A 316 -19.65 -7.47 -24.48
N LEU A 317 -20.11 -7.80 -23.28
CA LEU A 317 -21.45 -8.34 -23.04
C LEU A 317 -22.41 -7.15 -23.04
N ALA A 318 -22.70 -6.66 -24.25
CA ALA A 318 -23.90 -5.93 -24.66
C ALA A 318 -23.60 -5.27 -26.03
N ALA A 319 -23.79 -6.04 -27.10
CA ALA A 319 -24.34 -5.48 -28.32
C ALA A 319 -25.86 -5.63 -28.25
#